data_AF-A0A3B8IX81-F1
#
_entry.id   AF-A0A3B8IX81-F1
#
_cell.length_a   1.000
_cell.length_b   1.000
_cell.length_c   1.000
_cell.angle_alpha   90.00
_cell.angle_beta   90.00
_cell.angle_gamma   90.00
#
_symmetry.space_group_name_H-M   'P 1'
#
loop_
_entity.id
_entity.type
_entity.pdbx_description
1 polymer ?
#
loop_
_entity_poly.entity_id
_entity_poly.type
_entity_poly.pdbx_seq_one_letter_code
_entity_poly.pdbx_strand_id
1 'polypeptide(L)'
;MEDAKLTEHADFFQVPIDEKGCCVFHSTDHAWKQEQGIEQWFRQLFMIAQLIETDTIPFTFRNNYKSLDLRGVSLVPHEGEEELVLENLELKDTWDFQLEASTFVGDFKISRLSCRNVYFDFNHCSFQNVLIVHSHLKQLSFTSANLQSFHLIENQLEGFLEFSGTHLGSGGCHFQQNIFAAEIYGMGTYHKNLLIEENEFDKRVDFSNSLVFETSTIANNIFTEELNLHGVVFKEDFYFEDNALEGTAFFTAEQPGHIMFEREAHLQLAQDAPGKVTFEHINFSNIIHEHRQELLALAHENQVFIGSGCIKYRVQSPDIRLPIEARDHNLALAWARVFSEYLVRRSGYQIGIEVKEKRKQEILFFYFTDEDIPLTDWEDCIERGHRDFWQLNYAEGTPQELGTMDTIIDKASVLFKVEARVRNGAWKLNDTRSLWQAITTNTVPEEQVSWLHSLLLDRNSLVLLKEGQLHIDTVHQTAVGSQTKNLIVGNNKGEINVSSPRKDEPNA
;
A
#
# COMPACT_ATOMS: atom_id res chain seq x y z
N MET A 1 -64.05 32.19 -7.07
CA MET A 1 -63.85 31.94 -5.63
C MET A 1 -62.49 31.26 -5.43
N GLU A 2 -61.47 31.74 -6.16
CA GLU A 2 -60.11 31.17 -6.24
C GLU A 2 -59.03 32.18 -5.81
N ASP A 3 -59.36 33.47 -5.65
CA ASP A 3 -58.38 34.50 -5.26
C ASP A 3 -58.19 34.69 -3.75
N ALA A 4 -59.04 34.09 -2.90
CA ALA A 4 -59.06 34.42 -1.47
C ALA A 4 -58.00 33.70 -0.62
N LYS A 5 -57.40 32.60 -1.12
CA LYS A 5 -56.37 31.84 -0.36
C LYS A 5 -54.93 32.34 -0.60
N LEU A 6 -54.67 33.08 -1.67
CA LEU A 6 -53.37 33.69 -1.93
C LEU A 6 -53.18 35.01 -1.17
N THR A 7 -54.27 35.71 -0.84
CA THR A 7 -54.24 36.99 -0.11
C THR A 7 -53.91 36.88 1.38
N GLU A 8 -54.12 35.72 2.03
CA GLU A 8 -53.70 35.52 3.43
C GLU A 8 -52.18 35.29 3.57
N HIS A 9 -51.46 35.07 2.46
CA HIS A 9 -50.00 34.91 2.43
C HIS A 9 -49.26 36.02 1.66
N ALA A 10 -49.97 36.99 1.07
CA ALA A 10 -49.37 38.03 0.24
C ALA A 10 -48.50 39.03 1.04
N ASP A 11 -48.77 39.21 2.33
CA ASP A 11 -47.99 40.07 3.22
C ASP A 11 -46.69 39.40 3.73
N PHE A 12 -46.44 38.11 3.42
CA PHE A 12 -45.27 37.36 3.89
C PHE A 12 -43.98 37.53 3.05
N PHE A 13 -44.03 38.19 1.88
CA PHE A 13 -42.93 38.09 0.90
C PHE A 13 -42.39 39.41 0.34
N GLN A 14 -42.42 40.50 1.11
CA GLN A 14 -41.58 41.66 0.76
C GLN A 14 -40.13 41.37 1.15
N VAL A 15 -39.39 40.74 0.23
CA VAL A 15 -37.96 40.50 0.38
C VAL A 15 -37.25 41.87 0.45
N PRO A 16 -36.44 42.15 1.49
CA PRO A 16 -35.80 43.44 1.63
C PRO A 16 -34.80 43.68 0.49
N ILE A 17 -34.71 44.95 0.08
CA ILE A 17 -33.85 45.43 -1.00
C ILE A 17 -32.85 46.43 -0.42
N ASP A 18 -31.57 46.29 -0.76
CA ASP A 18 -30.51 47.19 -0.32
C ASP A 18 -30.49 48.50 -1.13
N GLU A 19 -29.58 49.41 -0.77
CA GLU A 19 -29.43 50.71 -1.45
C GLU A 19 -29.00 50.59 -2.93
N LYS A 20 -28.49 49.42 -3.34
CA LYS A 20 -28.06 49.13 -4.73
C LYS A 20 -29.16 48.46 -5.53
N GLY A 21 -30.32 48.20 -4.94
CA GLY A 21 -31.44 47.53 -5.61
C GLY A 21 -31.31 45.99 -5.61
N CYS A 22 -30.40 45.42 -4.83
CA CYS A 22 -30.23 43.98 -4.69
C CYS A 22 -31.08 43.44 -3.53
N CYS A 23 -31.72 42.29 -3.71
CA CYS A 23 -32.46 41.67 -2.61
C CYS A 23 -31.52 40.99 -1.60
N VAL A 24 -32.07 40.61 -0.44
CA VAL A 24 -31.31 39.99 0.67
C VAL A 24 -30.43 38.80 0.26
N PHE A 25 -30.81 38.02 -0.74
CA PHE A 25 -29.99 36.90 -1.24
C PHE A 25 -28.83 37.36 -2.14
N HIS A 26 -29.06 38.37 -2.99
CA HIS A 26 -28.14 38.83 -4.03
C HIS A 26 -27.27 40.03 -3.63
N SER A 27 -27.54 40.68 -2.49
CA SER A 27 -26.67 41.74 -1.99
C SER A 27 -25.26 41.18 -1.69
N THR A 28 -24.24 42.04 -1.79
CA THR A 28 -22.88 41.70 -1.36
C THR A 28 -22.52 42.34 -0.02
N ASP A 29 -23.46 43.07 0.60
CA ASP A 29 -23.24 43.73 1.88
C ASP A 29 -23.56 42.76 3.04
N HIS A 30 -22.52 42.18 3.64
CA HIS A 30 -22.67 41.18 4.69
C HIS A 30 -23.27 41.77 5.97
N ALA A 31 -22.89 42.99 6.35
CA ALA A 31 -23.41 43.64 7.55
C ALA A 31 -24.91 43.91 7.40
N TRP A 32 -25.31 44.44 6.24
CA TRP A 32 -26.72 44.64 5.93
C TRP A 32 -27.50 43.31 5.91
N LYS A 33 -26.94 42.23 5.33
CA LYS A 33 -27.58 40.90 5.37
C LYS A 33 -27.81 40.37 6.78
N GLN A 34 -26.87 40.61 7.70
CA GLN A 34 -27.00 40.23 9.11
C GLN A 34 -28.13 41.01 9.77
N GLU A 35 -28.18 42.34 9.57
CA GLU A 35 -29.24 43.21 10.07
C GLU A 35 -30.63 42.79 9.54
N GLN A 36 -30.72 42.38 8.28
CA GLN A 36 -31.96 41.89 7.66
C GLN A 36 -32.29 40.43 8.00
N GLY A 37 -31.44 39.73 8.74
CA GLY A 37 -31.66 38.34 9.15
C GLY A 37 -31.74 37.37 7.98
N ILE A 38 -30.76 37.39 7.05
CA ILE A 38 -30.74 36.48 5.87
C ILE A 38 -30.95 35.00 6.23
N GLU A 39 -30.47 34.54 7.38
CA GLU A 39 -30.70 33.18 7.85
C GLU A 39 -32.20 32.85 8.02
N GLN A 40 -32.99 33.79 8.54
CA GLN A 40 -34.44 33.61 8.67
C GLN A 40 -35.10 33.50 7.30
N TRP A 41 -34.66 34.30 6.33
CA TRP A 41 -35.12 34.21 4.94
C TRP A 41 -34.73 32.87 4.30
N PHE A 42 -33.53 32.38 4.57
CA PHE A 42 -33.08 31.07 4.12
C PHE A 42 -33.95 29.95 4.71
N ARG A 43 -34.24 29.99 6.02
CA ARG A 43 -35.17 29.05 6.67
C ARG A 43 -36.60 29.13 6.10
N GLN A 44 -37.08 30.34 5.81
CA GLN A 44 -38.39 30.54 5.18
C GLN A 44 -38.46 29.90 3.79
N LEU A 45 -37.39 29.93 2.98
CA LEU A 45 -37.37 29.24 1.69
C LEU A 45 -37.60 27.73 1.82
N PHE A 46 -37.01 27.08 2.83
CA PHE A 46 -37.24 25.66 3.07
C PHE A 46 -38.64 25.37 3.62
N MET A 47 -39.20 26.28 4.43
CA MET A 47 -40.61 26.20 4.83
C MET A 47 -41.53 26.26 3.60
N ILE A 48 -41.25 27.15 2.64
CA ILE A 48 -42.00 27.20 1.38
C ILE A 48 -41.83 25.88 0.61
N ALA A 49 -40.63 25.30 0.58
CA ALA A 49 -40.42 24.00 -0.06
C ALA A 49 -41.30 22.91 0.57
N GLN A 50 -41.44 22.87 1.90
CA GLN A 50 -42.35 21.95 2.58
C GLN A 50 -43.83 22.23 2.30
N LEU A 51 -44.22 23.51 2.17
CA LEU A 51 -45.58 23.87 1.78
C LEU A 51 -45.88 23.46 0.33
N ILE A 52 -44.90 23.53 -0.58
CA ILE A 52 -45.00 22.99 -1.93
C ILE A 52 -45.03 21.45 -1.91
N GLU A 53 -44.28 20.82 -1.01
CA GLU A 53 -44.26 19.36 -0.83
C GLU A 53 -45.59 18.78 -0.39
N THR A 54 -46.33 19.54 0.42
CA THR A 54 -47.65 19.15 0.94
C THR A 54 -48.81 19.59 0.05
N ASP A 55 -48.53 20.06 -1.17
CA ASP A 55 -49.49 20.67 -2.09
C ASP A 55 -50.30 21.84 -1.49
N THR A 56 -49.79 22.45 -0.41
CA THR A 56 -50.42 23.62 0.24
C THR A 56 -50.27 24.85 -0.65
N ILE A 57 -49.11 24.99 -1.30
CA ILE A 57 -48.86 26.02 -2.31
C ILE A 57 -48.81 25.34 -3.68
N PRO A 58 -49.67 25.75 -4.65
CA PRO A 58 -49.61 25.18 -5.99
C PRO A 58 -48.29 25.56 -6.66
N PHE A 59 -47.55 24.55 -7.12
CA PHE A 59 -46.29 24.74 -7.83
C PHE A 59 -46.30 23.96 -9.14
N THR A 60 -45.90 24.62 -10.23
CA THR A 60 -45.87 23.96 -11.55
C THR A 60 -44.48 23.41 -11.81
N PHE A 61 -44.39 22.09 -12.01
CA PHE A 61 -43.13 21.41 -12.28
C PHE A 61 -42.45 21.91 -13.56
N ARG A 62 -41.13 22.04 -13.51
CA ARG A 62 -40.30 22.05 -14.72
C ARG A 62 -39.57 20.72 -14.76
N ASN A 63 -39.69 19.98 -15.86
CA ASN A 63 -38.90 18.76 -16.11
C ASN A 63 -39.00 17.66 -15.03
N ASN A 64 -40.17 17.48 -14.39
CA ASN A 64 -40.45 16.45 -13.37
C ASN A 64 -39.67 16.58 -12.05
N TYR A 65 -39.08 17.73 -11.74
CA TYR A 65 -38.50 18.01 -10.42
C TYR A 65 -38.87 19.42 -9.94
N LYS A 66 -38.67 19.65 -8.64
CA LYS A 66 -38.79 20.96 -7.99
C LYS A 66 -37.38 21.50 -7.80
N SER A 67 -37.16 22.79 -8.04
CA SER A 67 -35.81 23.37 -7.96
C SER A 67 -35.80 24.67 -7.19
N LEU A 68 -34.76 24.87 -6.39
CA LEU A 68 -34.47 26.11 -5.71
C LEU A 68 -33.06 26.59 -6.10
N ASP A 69 -33.00 27.68 -6.87
CA ASP A 69 -31.75 28.25 -7.39
C ASP A 69 -31.26 29.36 -6.46
N LEU A 70 -30.16 29.08 -5.77
CA LEU A 70 -29.44 29.99 -4.87
C LEU A 70 -27.97 30.09 -5.29
N ARG A 71 -27.65 29.97 -6.58
CA ARG A 71 -26.26 30.03 -7.01
C ARG A 71 -25.65 31.40 -6.76
N GLY A 72 -24.40 31.42 -6.31
CA GLY A 72 -23.62 32.63 -6.07
C GLY A 72 -24.10 33.48 -4.89
N VAL A 73 -24.96 32.96 -4.01
CA VAL A 73 -25.41 33.72 -2.83
C VAL A 73 -24.33 33.73 -1.74
N SER A 74 -24.36 34.74 -0.89
CA SER A 74 -23.58 34.74 0.35
C SER A 74 -24.52 34.64 1.55
N LEU A 75 -24.33 33.59 2.36
CA LEU A 75 -25.07 33.35 3.59
C LEU A 75 -24.19 33.71 4.78
N VAL A 76 -24.76 34.41 5.75
CA VAL A 76 -24.11 34.86 6.98
C VAL A 76 -25.04 34.55 8.16
N PRO A 77 -24.52 34.04 9.29
CA PRO A 77 -25.29 33.79 10.50
C PRO A 77 -25.98 35.07 10.98
N HIS A 78 -27.05 34.91 11.74
CA HIS A 78 -27.66 36.02 12.44
C HIS A 78 -26.67 36.70 13.40
N GLU A 79 -26.90 37.98 13.75
CA GLU A 79 -26.01 38.72 14.64
C GLU A 79 -25.89 38.03 16.00
N GLY A 80 -24.67 37.69 16.39
CA GLY A 80 -24.37 36.98 17.63
C GLY A 80 -24.40 35.46 17.53
N GLU A 81 -24.71 34.89 16.36
CA GLU A 81 -24.58 33.46 16.08
C GLU A 81 -23.30 33.15 15.30
N GLU A 82 -22.76 31.96 15.47
CA GLU A 82 -21.55 31.47 14.80
C GLU A 82 -21.86 30.47 13.67
N GLU A 83 -23.09 29.96 13.63
CA GLU A 83 -23.50 28.81 12.81
C GLU A 83 -24.76 29.13 11.98
N LEU A 84 -24.75 28.74 10.71
CA LEU A 84 -25.90 28.66 9.82
C LEU A 84 -26.49 27.25 9.92
N VAL A 85 -27.75 27.13 10.34
CA VAL A 85 -28.39 25.82 10.53
C VAL A 85 -29.50 25.56 9.52
N LEU A 86 -29.38 24.47 8.78
CA LEU A 86 -30.44 23.82 8.03
C LEU A 86 -30.93 22.60 8.81
N GLU A 87 -32.18 22.62 9.28
CA GLU A 87 -32.71 21.56 10.13
C GLU A 87 -34.19 21.26 9.92
N ASN A 88 -34.58 20.03 10.31
CA ASN A 88 -35.99 19.58 10.37
C ASN A 88 -36.74 19.69 9.04
N LEU A 89 -36.02 19.51 7.92
CA LEU A 89 -36.58 19.54 6.57
C LEU A 89 -36.94 18.11 6.13
N GLU A 90 -38.20 17.91 5.77
CA GLU A 90 -38.73 16.67 5.20
C GLU A 90 -39.25 16.93 3.79
N LEU A 91 -38.64 16.28 2.80
CA LEU A 91 -39.02 16.37 1.38
C LEU A 91 -39.00 14.95 0.77
N LYS A 92 -40.11 14.56 0.13
CA LYS A 92 -40.33 13.22 -0.44
C LYS A 92 -40.18 13.21 -1.95
N ASP A 93 -40.60 14.27 -2.62
CA ASP A 93 -40.46 14.47 -4.06
C ASP A 93 -39.01 14.77 -4.45
N THR A 94 -38.74 14.76 -5.75
CA THR A 94 -37.44 15.13 -6.30
C THR A 94 -37.21 16.63 -6.22
N TRP A 95 -36.21 17.03 -5.45
CA TRP A 95 -35.76 18.42 -5.31
C TRP A 95 -34.31 18.59 -5.75
N ASP A 96 -34.03 19.72 -6.39
CA ASP A 96 -32.69 20.18 -6.76
C ASP A 96 -32.43 21.54 -6.08
N PHE A 97 -31.55 21.54 -5.08
CA PHE A 97 -31.07 22.75 -4.42
C PHE A 97 -29.73 23.14 -5.02
N GLN A 98 -29.74 24.19 -5.84
CA GLN A 98 -28.56 24.67 -6.55
C GLN A 98 -27.90 25.78 -5.74
N LEU A 99 -26.83 25.48 -5.02
CA LEU A 99 -26.06 26.45 -4.25
C LEU A 99 -24.67 26.69 -4.84
N GLU A 100 -24.41 26.27 -6.07
CA GLU A 100 -23.12 26.41 -6.76
C GLU A 100 -22.51 27.82 -6.59
N ALA A 101 -21.21 27.88 -6.32
CA ALA A 101 -20.42 29.10 -6.15
C ALA A 101 -20.90 30.02 -5.00
N SER A 102 -21.67 29.49 -4.04
CA SER A 102 -22.11 30.25 -2.87
C SER A 102 -21.04 30.33 -1.79
N THR A 103 -21.13 31.36 -0.96
CA THR A 103 -20.24 31.57 0.19
C THR A 103 -20.99 31.43 1.49
N PHE A 104 -20.51 30.58 2.39
CA PHE A 104 -21.04 30.38 3.73
C PHE A 104 -20.03 30.96 4.72
N VAL A 105 -20.39 32.10 5.30
CA VAL A 105 -19.58 32.75 6.33
C VAL A 105 -19.94 32.12 7.66
N GLY A 106 -18.96 31.69 8.46
CA GLY A 106 -19.23 30.93 9.69
C GLY A 106 -19.47 29.44 9.45
N ASP A 107 -19.85 28.74 10.52
CA ASP A 107 -20.05 27.29 10.48
C ASP A 107 -21.38 26.95 9.80
N PHE A 108 -21.45 25.83 9.09
CA PHE A 108 -22.67 25.39 8.41
C PHE A 108 -23.07 24.02 8.87
N LYS A 109 -24.29 23.92 9.41
CA LYS A 109 -24.83 22.68 9.95
C LYS A 109 -26.07 22.23 9.23
N ILE A 110 -26.07 20.96 8.86
CA ILE A 110 -27.25 20.24 8.38
C ILE A 110 -27.63 19.21 9.45
N SER A 111 -28.86 19.25 9.95
CA SER A 111 -29.27 18.28 10.97
C SER A 111 -30.73 17.85 10.91
N ARG A 112 -31.01 16.57 11.16
CA ARG A 112 -32.39 16.02 11.19
C ARG A 112 -33.16 16.25 9.87
N LEU A 113 -32.48 16.06 8.74
CA LEU A 113 -33.13 16.10 7.43
C LEU A 113 -33.68 14.73 7.06
N SER A 114 -34.86 14.69 6.45
CA SER A 114 -35.45 13.50 5.84
C SER A 114 -35.74 13.79 4.36
N CYS A 115 -34.69 13.69 3.56
CA CYS A 115 -34.61 14.24 2.20
C CYS A 115 -34.09 13.17 1.21
N ARG A 116 -34.85 12.09 1.02
CA ARG A 116 -34.44 10.91 0.23
C ARG A 116 -34.41 11.11 -1.28
N ASN A 117 -35.02 12.18 -1.78
CA ASN A 117 -35.05 12.51 -3.19
C ASN A 117 -34.47 13.90 -3.50
N VAL A 118 -33.61 14.40 -2.62
CA VAL A 118 -33.07 15.75 -2.70
C VAL A 118 -31.60 15.72 -3.11
N TYR A 119 -31.26 16.53 -4.11
CA TYR A 119 -29.89 16.85 -4.48
C TYR A 119 -29.51 18.21 -3.90
N PHE A 120 -28.41 18.26 -3.16
CA PHE A 120 -27.79 19.52 -2.75
C PHE A 120 -26.48 19.70 -3.51
N ASP A 121 -26.45 20.74 -4.34
CA ASP A 121 -25.28 21.13 -5.11
C ASP A 121 -24.52 22.25 -4.39
N PHE A 122 -23.40 21.89 -3.75
CA PHE A 122 -22.46 22.81 -3.11
C PHE A 122 -21.15 22.94 -3.91
N ASN A 123 -21.22 22.74 -5.23
CA ASN A 123 -20.04 22.83 -6.08
C ASN A 123 -19.46 24.24 -6.09
N HIS A 124 -18.13 24.36 -6.10
CA HIS A 124 -17.42 25.64 -6.06
C HIS A 124 -17.74 26.54 -4.86
N CYS A 125 -18.39 26.01 -3.81
CA CYS A 125 -18.71 26.76 -2.62
C CYS A 125 -17.49 26.97 -1.71
N SER A 126 -17.56 27.97 -0.85
CA SER A 126 -16.61 28.19 0.24
C SER A 126 -17.32 28.09 1.58
N PHE A 127 -16.76 27.29 2.49
CA PHE A 127 -17.23 27.10 3.85
C PHE A 127 -16.10 27.29 4.85
N GLN A 128 -16.44 27.72 6.06
CA GLN A 128 -15.55 27.57 7.20
C GLN A 128 -15.61 26.10 7.66
N ASN A 129 -16.62 25.71 8.43
CA ASN A 129 -16.80 24.33 8.86
C ASN A 129 -18.13 23.79 8.35
N VAL A 130 -18.19 22.50 7.98
CA VAL A 130 -19.43 21.81 7.62
C VAL A 130 -19.67 20.65 8.57
N LEU A 131 -20.86 20.61 9.18
CA LEU A 131 -21.29 19.55 10.07
C LEU A 131 -22.64 19.00 9.61
N ILE A 132 -22.70 17.74 9.23
CA ILE A 132 -23.93 17.07 8.80
C ILE A 132 -24.21 15.92 9.77
N VAL A 133 -25.36 15.97 10.46
CA VAL A 133 -25.70 15.00 11.52
C VAL A 133 -27.13 14.51 11.49
N HIS A 134 -27.33 13.24 11.89
CA HIS A 134 -28.65 12.64 12.08
C HIS A 134 -29.61 12.85 10.90
N SER A 135 -29.11 12.78 9.68
CA SER A 135 -29.86 13.11 8.46
C SER A 135 -29.92 11.92 7.51
N HIS A 136 -31.04 11.82 6.79
CA HIS A 136 -31.23 10.91 5.68
C HIS A 136 -31.25 11.73 4.39
N LEU A 137 -30.20 11.58 3.58
CA LEU A 137 -29.94 12.39 2.39
C LEU A 137 -29.75 11.50 1.15
N LYS A 138 -30.07 12.02 -0.03
CA LYS A 138 -29.79 11.29 -1.27
C LYS A 138 -28.41 11.62 -1.82
N GLN A 139 -28.19 12.89 -2.15
CA GLN A 139 -27.04 13.32 -2.92
C GLN A 139 -26.50 14.65 -2.43
N LEU A 140 -25.20 14.68 -2.22
CA LEU A 140 -24.42 15.86 -1.84
C LEU A 140 -23.22 15.97 -2.78
N SER A 141 -23.04 17.11 -3.44
CA SER A 141 -21.83 17.39 -4.22
C SER A 141 -21.11 18.62 -3.67
N PHE A 142 -19.81 18.48 -3.44
CA PHE A 142 -18.88 19.52 -3.00
C PHE A 142 -17.73 19.67 -3.99
N THR A 143 -17.97 19.35 -5.28
CA THR A 143 -16.96 19.39 -6.33
C THR A 143 -16.27 20.74 -6.38
N SER A 144 -14.93 20.72 -6.27
CA SER A 144 -14.10 21.94 -6.26
C SER A 144 -14.49 22.97 -5.19
N ALA A 145 -15.11 22.53 -4.09
CA ALA A 145 -15.38 23.37 -2.94
C ALA A 145 -14.12 23.60 -2.08
N ASN A 146 -14.15 24.64 -1.25
CA ASN A 146 -13.15 24.95 -0.25
C ASN A 146 -13.79 24.87 1.15
N LEU A 147 -13.33 23.93 1.97
CA LEU A 147 -13.84 23.65 3.31
C LEU A 147 -12.68 23.78 4.30
N GLN A 148 -12.81 24.44 5.45
CA GLN A 148 -11.79 24.30 6.50
C GLN A 148 -11.94 22.96 7.21
N SER A 149 -13.17 22.57 7.54
CA SER A 149 -13.49 21.24 8.07
C SER A 149 -14.76 20.64 7.45
N PHE A 150 -14.85 19.31 7.48
CA PHE A 150 -16.05 18.59 7.09
C PHE A 150 -16.29 17.40 8.02
N HIS A 151 -17.49 17.34 8.61
CA HIS A 151 -17.89 16.28 9.52
C HIS A 151 -19.25 15.71 9.11
N LEU A 152 -19.32 14.39 8.98
CA LEU A 152 -20.52 13.64 8.66
C LEU A 152 -20.70 12.57 9.74
N ILE A 153 -21.69 12.74 10.62
CA ILE A 153 -21.86 11.90 11.83
C ILE A 153 -23.29 11.36 11.93
N GLU A 154 -23.44 10.04 12.04
CA GLU A 154 -24.75 9.39 12.22
C GLU A 154 -25.78 9.69 11.12
N ASN A 155 -25.38 9.59 9.85
CA ASN A 155 -26.26 9.85 8.70
C ASN A 155 -26.54 8.59 7.87
N GLN A 156 -27.60 8.66 7.07
CA GLN A 156 -27.90 7.70 6.01
C GLN A 156 -27.85 8.39 4.64
N LEU A 157 -27.05 7.85 3.72
CA LEU A 157 -26.94 8.37 2.35
C LEU A 157 -27.32 7.29 1.33
N GLU A 158 -28.18 7.59 0.36
CA GLU A 158 -28.71 6.60 -0.62
C GLU A 158 -28.25 6.80 -2.09
N GLY A 159 -27.62 7.92 -2.42
CA GLY A 159 -27.24 8.27 -3.81
C GLY A 159 -25.73 8.37 -3.99
N PHE A 160 -25.19 9.58 -3.84
CA PHE A 160 -23.74 9.79 -3.88
C PHE A 160 -23.30 10.94 -2.99
N LEU A 161 -22.03 10.90 -2.59
CA LEU A 161 -21.31 11.97 -1.93
C LEU A 161 -20.04 12.28 -2.72
N GLU A 162 -19.89 13.51 -3.22
CA GLU A 162 -18.80 13.87 -4.11
C GLU A 162 -17.94 15.02 -3.56
N PHE A 163 -16.62 14.83 -3.61
CA PHE A 163 -15.57 15.78 -3.22
C PHE A 163 -14.51 15.96 -4.32
N SER A 164 -14.88 15.76 -5.59
CA SER A 164 -13.96 15.83 -6.72
C SER A 164 -13.28 17.21 -6.81
N GLY A 165 -11.95 17.25 -6.62
CA GLY A 165 -11.16 18.50 -6.64
C GLY A 165 -11.37 19.39 -5.41
N THR A 166 -11.99 18.89 -4.35
CA THR A 166 -12.24 19.66 -3.12
C THR A 166 -10.95 19.89 -2.34
N HIS A 167 -10.84 21.06 -1.73
CA HIS A 167 -9.77 21.42 -0.80
C HIS A 167 -10.30 21.44 0.63
N LEU A 168 -9.77 20.57 1.49
CA LEU A 168 -10.05 20.48 2.91
C LEU A 168 -8.87 21.04 3.71
N GLY A 169 -9.10 22.16 4.38
CA GLY A 169 -8.12 22.95 5.10
C GLY A 169 -7.79 22.41 6.49
N SER A 170 -7.69 23.32 7.47
CA SER A 170 -7.06 23.04 8.76
C SER A 170 -7.92 22.35 9.82
N GLY A 171 -9.16 21.98 9.51
CA GLY A 171 -10.10 21.38 10.46
C GLY A 171 -10.32 19.87 10.29
N GLY A 172 -9.80 19.28 9.21
CA GLY A 172 -9.90 17.84 8.96
C GLY A 172 -11.20 17.38 8.31
N CYS A 173 -11.27 16.11 7.98
CA CYS A 173 -12.44 15.44 7.38
C CYS A 173 -12.79 14.21 8.22
N HIS A 174 -14.03 14.13 8.73
CA HIS A 174 -14.44 13.04 9.62
C HIS A 174 -15.77 12.42 9.19
N PHE A 175 -15.77 11.13 8.88
CA PHE A 175 -16.98 10.31 8.70
C PHE A 175 -17.11 9.34 9.86
N GLN A 176 -18.18 9.46 10.66
CA GLN A 176 -18.41 8.63 11.83
C GLN A 176 -19.82 8.03 11.86
N GLN A 177 -19.94 6.73 12.08
CA GLN A 177 -21.23 6.09 12.36
C GLN A 177 -22.30 6.30 11.27
N ASN A 178 -21.90 6.40 10.00
CA ASN A 178 -22.83 6.59 8.89
C ASN A 178 -23.13 5.27 8.16
N ILE A 179 -24.28 5.25 7.49
CA ILE A 179 -24.69 4.19 6.56
C ILE A 179 -24.73 4.78 5.15
N PHE A 180 -23.84 4.32 4.28
CA PHE A 180 -23.74 4.73 2.90
C PHE A 180 -24.28 3.63 1.99
N ALA A 181 -25.57 3.72 1.67
CA ALA A 181 -26.15 3.13 0.46
C ALA A 181 -25.84 3.97 -0.79
N ALA A 182 -24.73 4.72 -0.77
CA ALA A 182 -24.35 5.76 -1.71
C ALA A 182 -22.91 5.59 -2.18
N GLU A 183 -22.63 5.92 -3.44
CA GLU A 183 -21.26 5.98 -3.94
C GLU A 183 -20.51 7.19 -3.36
N ILE A 184 -19.24 7.02 -3.04
CA ILE A 184 -18.41 8.11 -2.50
C ILE A 184 -17.26 8.40 -3.46
N TYR A 185 -17.15 9.65 -3.89
CA TYR A 185 -16.08 10.16 -4.74
C TYR A 185 -15.25 11.19 -3.94
N GLY A 186 -14.33 10.72 -3.12
CA GLY A 186 -13.48 11.50 -2.22
C GLY A 186 -12.18 12.02 -2.85
N MET A 187 -12.15 12.38 -4.14
CA MET A 187 -10.91 12.78 -4.81
C MET A 187 -10.50 14.21 -4.45
N GLY A 188 -9.69 14.40 -3.40
CA GLY A 188 -9.43 15.73 -2.84
C GLY A 188 -8.04 15.95 -2.25
N THR A 189 -7.80 17.17 -1.77
CA THR A 189 -6.61 17.52 -0.97
C THR A 189 -7.02 17.73 0.48
N TYR A 190 -6.42 16.95 1.38
CA TYR A 190 -6.71 16.93 2.81
C TYR A 190 -5.52 17.45 3.58
N HIS A 191 -5.55 18.73 3.99
CA HIS A 191 -4.45 19.36 4.73
C HIS A 191 -4.34 18.90 6.19
N LYS A 192 -5.39 18.26 6.70
CA LYS A 192 -5.47 17.68 8.03
C LYS A 192 -5.96 16.24 7.98
N ASN A 193 -6.18 15.68 9.17
CA ASN A 193 -6.54 14.28 9.34
C ASN A 193 -7.78 13.92 8.52
N LEU A 194 -7.70 12.79 7.84
CA LEU A 194 -8.83 12.08 7.27
C LEU A 194 -9.19 10.94 8.22
N LEU A 195 -10.37 11.04 8.85
CA LEU A 195 -10.87 10.08 9.83
C LEU A 195 -12.15 9.44 9.29
N ILE A 196 -12.14 8.12 9.08
CA ILE A 196 -13.28 7.36 8.57
C ILE A 196 -13.48 6.17 9.50
N GLU A 197 -14.44 6.29 10.42
CA GLU A 197 -14.62 5.35 11.51
C GLU A 197 -16.06 4.86 11.68
N GLU A 198 -16.22 3.56 11.94
CA GLU A 198 -17.50 2.97 12.33
C GLU A 198 -18.61 3.15 11.26
N ASN A 199 -18.28 3.16 9.97
CA ASN A 199 -19.26 3.33 8.89
C ASN A 199 -19.58 2.01 8.16
N GLU A 200 -20.76 1.96 7.55
CA GLU A 200 -21.18 0.89 6.63
C GLU A 200 -21.27 1.44 5.20
N PHE A 201 -20.54 0.84 4.26
CA PHE A 201 -20.50 1.24 2.86
C PHE A 201 -21.04 0.10 1.97
N ASP A 202 -22.29 0.24 1.52
CA ASP A 202 -22.95 -0.73 0.63
C ASP A 202 -22.57 -0.56 -0.85
N LYS A 203 -21.88 0.54 -1.16
CA LYS A 203 -21.49 0.96 -2.50
C LYS A 203 -20.02 1.31 -2.55
N ARG A 204 -19.51 1.47 -3.77
CA ARG A 204 -18.13 1.89 -4.04
C ARG A 204 -17.75 3.17 -3.29
N VAL A 205 -16.54 3.14 -2.73
CA VAL A 205 -15.84 4.27 -2.12
C VAL A 205 -14.55 4.50 -2.89
N ASP A 206 -14.31 5.74 -3.32
CA ASP A 206 -13.18 6.09 -4.17
C ASP A 206 -12.49 7.36 -3.71
N PHE A 207 -11.26 7.24 -3.20
CA PHE A 207 -10.40 8.37 -2.83
C PHE A 207 -9.24 8.54 -3.81
N SER A 208 -9.34 8.02 -5.02
CA SER A 208 -8.23 8.01 -5.98
C SER A 208 -7.64 9.40 -6.21
N ASN A 209 -6.32 9.45 -6.39
CA ASN A 209 -5.53 10.66 -6.62
C ASN A 209 -5.63 11.71 -5.49
N SER A 210 -6.00 11.28 -4.28
CA SER A 210 -6.02 12.17 -3.12
C SER A 210 -4.64 12.40 -2.52
N LEU A 211 -4.47 13.57 -1.91
CA LEU A 211 -3.27 13.94 -1.18
C LEU A 211 -3.64 14.26 0.27
N VAL A 212 -3.08 13.52 1.22
CA VAL A 212 -3.38 13.68 2.65
C VAL A 212 -2.11 14.05 3.43
N PHE A 213 -2.13 15.22 4.07
CA PHE A 213 -0.94 15.84 4.66
C PHE A 213 -0.66 15.45 6.11
N GLU A 214 -1.65 14.95 6.84
CA GLU A 214 -1.52 14.56 8.25
C GLU A 214 -1.99 13.12 8.44
N THR A 215 -1.92 12.64 9.69
CA THR A 215 -2.32 11.29 10.07
C THR A 215 -3.73 10.97 9.59
N SER A 216 -3.87 9.81 8.97
CA SER A 216 -5.14 9.34 8.40
C SER A 216 -5.53 8.00 8.98
N THR A 217 -6.80 7.84 9.33
CA THR A 217 -7.33 6.61 9.93
C THR A 217 -8.60 6.20 9.21
N ILE A 218 -8.62 4.96 8.73
CA ILE A 218 -9.79 4.26 8.20
C ILE A 218 -9.95 3.03 9.08
N ALA A 219 -10.88 3.05 10.04
CA ALA A 219 -10.99 1.99 11.03
C ALA A 219 -12.43 1.54 11.32
N ASN A 220 -12.61 0.26 11.65
CA ASN A 220 -13.90 -0.30 12.07
C ASN A 220 -15.03 -0.08 11.06
N ASN A 221 -14.74 -0.05 9.76
CA ASN A 221 -15.75 0.10 8.71
C ASN A 221 -16.13 -1.24 8.09
N ILE A 222 -17.30 -1.29 7.47
CA ILE A 222 -17.75 -2.40 6.62
C ILE A 222 -17.77 -1.92 5.17
N PHE A 223 -17.01 -2.56 4.29
CA PHE A 223 -17.00 -2.28 2.86
C PHE A 223 -17.58 -3.47 2.08
N THR A 224 -18.81 -3.31 1.60
CA THR A 224 -19.54 -4.35 0.88
C THR A 224 -19.07 -4.49 -0.58
N GLU A 225 -18.69 -3.36 -1.20
CA GLU A 225 -18.19 -3.30 -2.58
C GLU A 225 -16.70 -2.89 -2.63
N GLU A 226 -16.32 -1.94 -3.49
CA GLU A 226 -14.94 -1.56 -3.71
C GLU A 226 -14.51 -0.37 -2.84
N LEU A 227 -13.32 -0.46 -2.23
CA LEU A 227 -12.58 0.68 -1.71
C LEU A 227 -11.40 0.96 -2.64
N ASN A 228 -11.39 2.12 -3.30
CA ASN A 228 -10.36 2.50 -4.25
C ASN A 228 -9.43 3.58 -3.66
N LEU A 229 -8.20 3.19 -3.40
CA LEU A 229 -7.09 4.06 -2.97
C LEU A 229 -6.02 4.08 -4.09
N HIS A 230 -6.43 4.42 -5.31
CA HIS A 230 -5.51 4.47 -6.45
C HIS A 230 -4.74 5.80 -6.51
N GLY A 231 -3.41 5.77 -6.51
CA GLY A 231 -2.57 6.97 -6.63
C GLY A 231 -2.70 7.94 -5.45
N VAL A 232 -3.14 7.46 -4.28
CA VAL A 232 -3.25 8.25 -3.05
C VAL A 232 -1.87 8.40 -2.42
N VAL A 233 -1.60 9.58 -1.86
CA VAL A 233 -0.37 9.87 -1.10
C VAL A 233 -0.71 10.30 0.33
N PHE A 234 -0.28 9.51 1.30
CA PHE A 234 -0.32 9.79 2.73
C PHE A 234 1.05 10.30 3.19
N LYS A 235 1.10 11.57 3.62
CA LYS A 235 2.33 12.26 4.03
C LYS A 235 2.79 11.93 5.45
N GLU A 236 1.86 11.57 6.32
CA GLU A 236 2.11 11.14 7.69
C GLU A 236 1.57 9.72 7.91
N ASP A 237 1.57 9.25 9.16
CA ASP A 237 1.18 7.87 9.48
C ASP A 237 -0.25 7.54 9.00
N PHE A 238 -0.40 6.32 8.47
CA PHE A 238 -1.67 5.83 7.95
C PHE A 238 -2.13 4.59 8.72
N TYR A 239 -3.38 4.60 9.18
CA TYR A 239 -3.99 3.51 9.92
C TYR A 239 -5.18 2.96 9.14
N PHE A 240 -5.10 1.68 8.77
CA PHE A 240 -6.19 0.89 8.21
C PHE A 240 -6.43 -0.29 9.15
N GLU A 241 -7.40 -0.18 10.04
CA GLU A 241 -7.53 -1.09 11.19
C GLU A 241 -8.94 -1.67 11.31
N ASP A 242 -9.03 -2.99 11.48
CA ASP A 242 -10.28 -3.70 11.78
C ASP A 242 -11.43 -3.39 10.81
N ASN A 243 -11.12 -3.14 9.54
CA ASN A 243 -12.13 -2.98 8.50
C ASN A 243 -12.58 -4.36 8.00
N ALA A 244 -13.89 -4.60 8.01
CA ALA A 244 -14.51 -5.77 7.42
C ALA A 244 -14.72 -5.54 5.93
N LEU A 245 -14.02 -6.34 5.11
CA LEU A 245 -14.13 -6.29 3.66
C LEU A 245 -15.00 -7.45 3.17
N GLU A 246 -16.10 -7.17 2.49
CA GLU A 246 -16.83 -8.18 1.70
C GLU A 246 -16.44 -8.10 0.22
N GLY A 247 -16.15 -6.88 -0.28
CA GLY A 247 -15.68 -6.64 -1.63
C GLY A 247 -14.15 -6.59 -1.73
N THR A 248 -13.61 -5.59 -2.44
CA THR A 248 -12.15 -5.48 -2.66
C THR A 248 -11.61 -4.09 -2.33
N ALA A 249 -10.56 -4.04 -1.52
CA ALA A 249 -9.79 -2.83 -1.29
C ALA A 249 -8.57 -2.78 -2.22
N PHE A 250 -8.42 -1.70 -2.97
CA PHE A 250 -7.35 -1.49 -3.95
C PHE A 250 -6.38 -0.41 -3.46
N PHE A 251 -5.17 -0.83 -3.13
CA PHE A 251 -4.02 0.03 -2.86
C PHE A 251 -3.11 -0.02 -4.09
N THR A 252 -3.34 0.86 -5.06
CA THR A 252 -2.67 0.75 -6.37
C THR A 252 -2.10 2.09 -6.82
N ALA A 253 -1.13 2.07 -7.74
CA ALA A 253 -0.63 3.27 -8.41
C ALA A 253 -0.29 2.98 -9.87
N GLU A 254 -0.22 4.03 -10.69
CA GLU A 254 0.10 3.89 -12.12
C GLU A 254 1.57 3.46 -12.37
N GLN A 255 2.50 3.89 -11.52
CA GLN A 255 3.93 3.73 -11.74
C GLN A 255 4.61 2.95 -10.61
N PRO A 256 5.49 1.97 -10.93
CA PRO A 256 6.30 1.29 -9.92
C PRO A 256 7.07 2.26 -9.03
N GLY A 257 7.07 2.00 -7.72
CA GLY A 257 7.78 2.84 -6.75
C GLY A 257 7.06 4.13 -6.38
N HIS A 258 5.78 4.28 -6.73
CA HIS A 258 4.94 5.35 -6.18
C HIS A 258 4.91 5.26 -4.65
N ILE A 259 5.19 6.39 -4.00
CA ILE A 259 5.23 6.48 -2.54
C ILE A 259 3.81 6.81 -2.07
N MET A 260 3.01 5.76 -1.88
CA MET A 260 1.67 5.90 -1.29
C MET A 260 1.75 6.27 0.19
N PHE A 261 2.69 5.69 0.93
CA PHE A 261 2.92 5.96 2.35
C PHE A 261 4.30 6.62 2.49
N GLU A 262 4.39 7.89 2.89
CA GLU A 262 5.68 8.56 3.14
C GLU A 262 6.23 8.27 4.55
N ARG A 263 5.35 7.87 5.48
CA ARG A 263 5.65 7.44 6.85
C ARG A 263 5.14 6.03 7.11
N GLU A 264 4.93 5.66 8.37
CA GLU A 264 4.53 4.31 8.75
C GLU A 264 3.07 4.05 8.39
N ALA A 265 2.81 2.86 7.84
CA ALA A 265 1.46 2.38 7.55
C ALA A 265 1.14 1.16 8.42
N HIS A 266 0.03 1.25 9.14
CA HIS A 266 -0.56 0.18 9.92
C HIS A 266 -1.73 -0.40 9.12
N LEU A 267 -1.53 -1.58 8.52
CA LEU A 267 -2.57 -2.25 7.74
C LEU A 267 -3.00 -3.57 8.41
N GLN A 268 -4.00 -3.50 9.28
CA GLN A 268 -4.60 -4.66 9.94
C GLN A 268 -5.99 -4.93 9.35
N LEU A 269 -6.22 -6.16 8.88
CA LEU A 269 -7.52 -6.58 8.35
C LEU A 269 -8.36 -7.21 9.45
N ALA A 270 -9.68 -7.04 9.40
CA ALA A 270 -10.56 -7.76 10.30
C ALA A 270 -10.46 -9.27 10.08
N GLN A 271 -10.54 -10.05 11.17
CA GLN A 271 -10.55 -11.51 11.10
C GLN A 271 -11.76 -12.01 10.28
N ASP A 272 -11.56 -13.08 9.53
CA ASP A 272 -12.60 -13.77 8.75
C ASP A 272 -13.31 -12.92 7.66
N ALA A 273 -12.74 -11.79 7.26
CA ALA A 273 -13.29 -10.98 6.16
C ALA A 273 -13.23 -11.76 4.81
N PRO A 274 -14.36 -11.98 4.12
CA PRO A 274 -14.39 -12.75 2.87
C PRO A 274 -13.83 -11.99 1.65
N GLY A 275 -13.70 -10.67 1.78
CA GLY A 275 -13.19 -9.78 0.75
C GLY A 275 -11.68 -9.90 0.53
N LYS A 276 -11.16 -9.06 -0.37
CA LYS A 276 -9.76 -9.10 -0.80
C LYS A 276 -9.08 -7.75 -0.69
N VAL A 277 -7.75 -7.80 -0.56
CA VAL A 277 -6.91 -6.61 -0.67
C VAL A 277 -5.95 -6.78 -1.84
N THR A 278 -5.88 -5.77 -2.70
CA THR A 278 -5.04 -5.77 -3.90
C THR A 278 -4.00 -4.66 -3.78
N PHE A 279 -2.73 -5.02 -3.90
CA PHE A 279 -1.61 -4.09 -3.95
C PHE A 279 -0.94 -4.13 -5.32
N GLU A 280 -0.76 -2.99 -5.97
CA GLU A 280 0.01 -2.87 -7.22
C GLU A 280 0.85 -1.60 -7.24
N HIS A 281 2.12 -1.71 -7.62
CA HIS A 281 3.06 -0.58 -7.67
C HIS A 281 3.30 0.15 -6.33
N ILE A 282 3.02 -0.51 -5.20
CA ILE A 282 3.15 0.06 -3.85
C ILE A 282 4.47 -0.33 -3.19
N ASN A 283 5.04 0.58 -2.41
CA ASN A 283 6.17 0.26 -1.54
C ASN A 283 5.70 -0.28 -0.17
N PHE A 284 5.91 -1.57 0.09
CA PHE A 284 5.59 -2.23 1.35
C PHE A 284 6.61 -1.93 2.46
N SER A 285 7.77 -1.32 2.16
CA SER A 285 8.80 -1.05 3.16
C SER A 285 8.33 -0.16 4.31
N ASN A 286 7.29 0.64 4.04
CA ASN A 286 6.72 1.62 4.94
C ASN A 286 5.53 1.06 5.72
N ILE A 287 5.06 -0.15 5.39
CA ILE A 287 4.13 -0.90 6.24
C ILE A 287 4.92 -1.49 7.41
N ILE A 288 4.43 -1.34 8.63
CA ILE A 288 5.10 -1.85 9.82
C ILE A 288 5.33 -3.37 9.72
N HIS A 289 6.44 -3.83 10.31
CA HIS A 289 6.93 -5.19 10.10
C HIS A 289 5.89 -6.27 10.40
N GLU A 290 5.19 -6.15 11.53
CA GLU A 290 4.16 -7.10 11.99
C GLU A 290 3.03 -7.26 10.96
N HIS A 291 2.41 -6.16 10.55
CA HIS A 291 1.30 -6.16 9.60
C HIS A 291 1.76 -6.60 8.20
N ARG A 292 2.98 -6.25 7.81
CA ARG A 292 3.55 -6.74 6.54
C ARG A 292 3.72 -8.26 6.52
N GLN A 293 4.16 -8.88 7.62
CA GLN A 293 4.26 -10.35 7.69
C GLN A 293 2.87 -10.99 7.62
N GLU A 294 1.87 -10.40 8.27
CA GLU A 294 0.49 -10.84 8.18
C GLU A 294 -0.06 -10.76 6.74
N LEU A 295 0.10 -9.62 6.06
CA LEU A 295 -0.33 -9.46 4.66
C LEU A 295 0.36 -10.47 3.72
N LEU A 296 1.64 -10.78 3.94
CA LEU A 296 2.36 -11.81 3.19
C LEU A 296 1.83 -13.22 3.48
N ALA A 297 1.46 -13.52 4.72
CA ALA A 297 0.82 -14.79 5.08
C ALA A 297 -0.56 -14.92 4.39
N LEU A 298 -1.39 -13.88 4.47
CA LEU A 298 -2.71 -13.82 3.82
C LEU A 298 -2.63 -13.89 2.28
N ALA A 299 -1.49 -13.50 1.69
CA ALA A 299 -1.26 -13.68 0.27
C ALA A 299 -1.15 -15.15 -0.15
N HIS A 300 -0.69 -16.03 0.74
CA HIS A 300 -0.69 -17.48 0.50
C HIS A 300 -2.11 -18.08 0.56
N GLU A 301 -3.04 -17.38 1.23
CA GLU A 301 -4.45 -17.78 1.39
C GLU A 301 -5.37 -17.17 0.31
N ASN A 302 -4.83 -16.39 -0.62
CA ASN A 302 -5.56 -15.63 -1.66
C ASN A 302 -6.53 -14.55 -1.13
N GLN A 303 -6.36 -14.10 0.12
CA GLN A 303 -7.06 -12.93 0.66
C GLN A 303 -6.35 -11.63 0.27
N VAL A 304 -5.02 -11.66 0.18
CA VAL A 304 -4.20 -10.53 -0.27
C VAL A 304 -3.56 -10.84 -1.63
N PHE A 305 -3.66 -9.93 -2.58
CA PHE A 305 -2.94 -10.01 -3.86
C PHE A 305 -1.84 -8.96 -3.90
N ILE A 306 -0.59 -9.40 -3.99
CA ILE A 306 0.57 -8.52 -4.17
C ILE A 306 1.00 -8.62 -5.63
N GLY A 307 0.50 -7.68 -6.43
CA GLY A 307 0.72 -7.61 -7.87
C GLY A 307 2.07 -7.04 -8.28
N SER A 308 2.17 -6.70 -9.56
CA SER A 308 3.43 -6.23 -10.15
C SER A 308 3.86 -4.86 -9.62
N GLY A 309 5.17 -4.63 -9.63
CA GLY A 309 5.76 -3.33 -9.29
C GLY A 309 5.76 -2.99 -7.80
N CYS A 310 5.23 -3.87 -6.94
CA CYS A 310 5.33 -3.71 -5.50
C CYS A 310 6.77 -3.93 -5.01
N ILE A 311 7.25 -3.06 -4.13
CA ILE A 311 8.55 -3.20 -3.46
C ILE A 311 8.27 -3.85 -2.09
N LYS A 312 8.48 -5.16 -1.99
CA LYS A 312 8.16 -5.94 -0.77
C LYS A 312 9.16 -5.71 0.37
N TYR A 313 10.41 -5.46 0.00
CA TYR A 313 11.56 -5.51 0.91
C TYR A 313 12.30 -4.17 0.92
N ARG A 314 12.87 -3.80 2.07
CA ARG A 314 13.66 -2.57 2.20
C ARG A 314 14.84 -2.54 1.25
N VAL A 315 15.54 -3.67 1.14
CA VAL A 315 16.68 -3.82 0.25
C VAL A 315 16.62 -5.17 -0.46
N GLN A 316 16.87 -5.16 -1.76
CA GLN A 316 16.97 -6.37 -2.58
C GLN A 316 18.17 -6.28 -3.50
N SER A 317 18.80 -7.42 -3.77
CA SER A 317 19.82 -7.52 -4.82
C SER A 317 19.18 -7.36 -6.21
N PRO A 318 19.95 -7.03 -7.24
CA PRO A 318 19.53 -7.23 -8.62
C PRO A 318 19.04 -8.66 -8.87
N ASP A 319 18.12 -8.81 -9.83
CA ASP A 319 17.62 -10.11 -10.28
C ASP A 319 18.78 -11.00 -10.77
N ILE A 320 18.95 -12.17 -10.16
CA ILE A 320 19.93 -13.18 -10.57
C ILE A 320 19.24 -14.15 -11.52
N ARG A 321 19.58 -14.04 -12.82
CA ARG A 321 19.05 -14.92 -13.87
C ARG A 321 20.00 -16.08 -14.10
N LEU A 322 19.55 -17.29 -13.80
CA LEU A 322 20.35 -18.51 -14.01
C LEU A 322 19.82 -19.33 -15.18
N PRO A 323 20.60 -19.52 -16.25
CA PRO A 323 20.26 -20.44 -17.33
C PRO A 323 20.52 -21.88 -16.87
N ILE A 324 19.47 -22.58 -16.44
CA ILE A 324 19.57 -23.94 -15.88
C ILE A 324 18.29 -24.74 -16.15
N GLU A 325 18.45 -26.03 -16.47
CA GLU A 325 17.33 -26.92 -16.77
C GLU A 325 16.44 -27.17 -15.53
N ALA A 326 15.13 -27.36 -15.75
CA ALA A 326 14.14 -27.58 -14.69
C ALA A 326 14.52 -28.68 -13.68
N ARG A 327 15.22 -29.74 -14.12
CA ARG A 327 15.67 -30.83 -13.24
C ARG A 327 16.70 -30.38 -12.18
N ASP A 328 17.38 -29.27 -12.44
CA ASP A 328 18.48 -28.75 -11.63
C ASP A 328 18.08 -27.51 -10.80
N HIS A 329 16.85 -27.00 -10.97
CA HIS A 329 16.30 -25.84 -10.23
C HIS A 329 16.43 -25.98 -8.72
N ASN A 330 16.03 -27.13 -8.15
CA ASN A 330 16.09 -27.35 -6.71
C ASN A 330 17.53 -27.34 -6.18
N LEU A 331 18.51 -27.70 -7.02
CA LEU A 331 19.91 -27.68 -6.64
C LEU A 331 20.46 -26.25 -6.63
N ALA A 332 20.11 -25.45 -7.64
CA ALA A 332 20.46 -24.03 -7.66
C ALA A 332 19.86 -23.27 -6.47
N LEU A 333 18.60 -23.54 -6.12
CA LEU A 333 17.96 -22.93 -4.95
C LEU A 333 18.54 -23.39 -3.62
N ALA A 334 18.89 -24.67 -3.50
CA ALA A 334 19.60 -25.16 -2.32
C ALA A 334 20.93 -24.42 -2.16
N TRP A 335 21.67 -24.23 -3.25
CA TRP A 335 22.94 -23.50 -3.25
C TRP A 335 22.78 -22.03 -2.84
N ALA A 336 21.79 -21.35 -3.42
CA ALA A 336 21.47 -19.98 -3.07
C ALA A 336 21.12 -19.87 -1.57
N ARG A 337 20.34 -20.82 -1.03
CA ARG A 337 19.99 -20.87 0.41
C ARG A 337 21.20 -20.99 1.33
N VAL A 338 22.13 -21.89 1.01
CA VAL A 338 23.38 -22.02 1.78
C VAL A 338 24.17 -20.70 1.79
N PHE A 339 24.17 -19.99 0.67
CA PHE A 339 24.83 -18.69 0.59
C PHE A 339 24.09 -17.61 1.40
N SER A 340 22.75 -17.57 1.35
CA SER A 340 21.94 -16.69 2.19
C SER A 340 22.20 -16.93 3.68
N GLU A 341 22.18 -18.18 4.13
CA GLU A 341 22.46 -18.56 5.53
C GLU A 341 23.89 -18.19 5.96
N TYR A 342 24.86 -18.34 5.06
CA TYR A 342 26.22 -17.85 5.29
C TYR A 342 26.25 -16.33 5.50
N LEU A 343 25.56 -15.57 4.64
CA LEU A 343 25.47 -14.12 4.76
C LEU A 343 24.81 -13.70 6.07
N VAL A 344 23.73 -14.38 6.50
CA VAL A 344 23.08 -14.14 7.80
C VAL A 344 24.07 -14.29 8.93
N ARG A 345 24.81 -15.41 8.96
CA ARG A 345 25.77 -15.70 10.04
C ARG A 345 26.94 -14.72 10.07
N ARG A 346 27.35 -14.22 8.90
CA ARG A 346 28.50 -13.33 8.78
C ARG A 346 28.17 -11.88 9.05
N SER A 347 27.07 -11.40 8.49
CA SER A 347 26.66 -9.99 8.57
C SER A 347 25.83 -9.71 9.82
N GLY A 348 25.15 -10.72 10.36
CA GLY A 348 24.15 -10.58 11.42
C GLY A 348 22.76 -10.23 10.89
N TYR A 349 22.63 -9.89 9.61
CA TYR A 349 21.37 -9.48 9.00
C TYR A 349 20.48 -10.66 8.63
N GLN A 350 19.16 -10.52 8.76
CA GLN A 350 18.18 -11.47 8.25
C GLN A 350 18.09 -11.36 6.73
N ILE A 351 18.63 -12.35 6.04
CA ILE A 351 18.75 -12.39 4.58
C ILE A 351 17.98 -13.58 4.05
N GLY A 352 17.03 -13.28 3.16
CA GLY A 352 16.17 -14.25 2.50
C GLY A 352 16.43 -14.36 1.01
N ILE A 353 15.72 -15.31 0.38
CA ILE A 353 15.73 -15.54 -1.07
C ILE A 353 14.29 -15.64 -1.56
N GLU A 354 13.92 -14.82 -2.55
CA GLU A 354 12.64 -14.92 -3.23
C GLU A 354 12.84 -15.40 -4.67
N VAL A 355 12.07 -16.41 -5.08
CA VAL A 355 12.06 -16.90 -6.47
C VAL A 355 10.97 -16.18 -7.23
N LYS A 356 11.37 -15.31 -8.16
CA LYS A 356 10.48 -14.52 -9.00
C LYS A 356 9.87 -15.35 -10.13
N GLU A 357 10.67 -16.17 -10.81
CA GLU A 357 10.18 -17.02 -11.90
C GLU A 357 10.90 -18.38 -11.98
N LYS A 358 10.18 -19.43 -12.36
CA LYS A 358 10.72 -20.75 -12.71
C LYS A 358 10.21 -21.16 -14.10
N ARG A 359 11.09 -21.17 -15.10
CA ARG A 359 10.77 -21.66 -16.46
C ARG A 359 11.63 -22.88 -16.80
N LYS A 360 11.28 -23.62 -17.86
CA LYS A 360 11.95 -24.91 -18.19
C LYS A 360 13.48 -24.85 -18.30
N GLN A 361 14.05 -23.69 -18.67
CA GLN A 361 15.48 -23.50 -18.89
C GLN A 361 16.07 -22.34 -18.09
N GLU A 362 15.31 -21.76 -17.17
CA GLU A 362 15.78 -20.64 -16.36
C GLU A 362 15.08 -20.55 -15.01
N ILE A 363 15.81 -20.01 -14.05
CA ILE A 363 15.27 -19.56 -12.77
C ILE A 363 15.71 -18.12 -12.52
N LEU A 364 14.79 -17.30 -12.01
CA LEU A 364 15.02 -15.92 -11.63
C LEU A 364 14.73 -15.78 -10.14
N PHE A 365 15.70 -15.30 -9.37
CA PHE A 365 15.55 -15.04 -7.94
C PHE A 365 16.42 -13.85 -7.52
N PHE A 366 16.21 -13.34 -6.32
CA PHE A 366 17.05 -12.31 -5.70
C PHE A 366 17.21 -12.57 -4.20
N TYR A 367 18.26 -12.00 -3.62
CA TYR A 367 18.44 -11.93 -2.17
C TYR A 367 17.78 -10.66 -1.64
N PHE A 368 17.18 -10.72 -0.46
CA PHE A 368 16.55 -9.56 0.15
C PHE A 368 16.77 -9.51 1.65
N THR A 369 16.60 -8.33 2.22
CA THR A 369 16.53 -8.10 3.65
C THR A 369 15.55 -6.97 3.95
N ASP A 370 14.92 -7.09 5.12
CA ASP A 370 14.04 -6.07 5.69
C ASP A 370 14.72 -5.21 6.75
N GLU A 371 16.01 -5.43 6.96
CA GLU A 371 16.79 -4.65 7.90
C GLU A 371 17.13 -3.26 7.36
N ASP A 372 17.36 -2.32 8.28
CA ASP A 372 17.70 -0.94 7.96
C ASP A 372 19.18 -0.83 7.57
N ILE A 373 19.49 -1.16 6.32
CA ILE A 373 20.84 -1.21 5.77
C ILE A 373 20.90 -0.34 4.51
N PRO A 374 21.89 0.57 4.39
CA PRO A 374 22.10 1.32 3.15
C PRO A 374 22.34 0.38 1.95
N LEU A 375 21.80 0.73 0.78
CA LEU A 375 21.97 -0.09 -0.43
C LEU A 375 23.45 -0.37 -0.77
N THR A 376 24.34 0.59 -0.54
CA THR A 376 25.79 0.42 -0.74
C THR A 376 26.40 -0.63 0.19
N ASP A 377 25.96 -0.65 1.46
CA ASP A 377 26.46 -1.60 2.46
C ASP A 377 25.92 -3.01 2.19
N TRP A 378 24.70 -3.09 1.67
CA TRP A 378 24.09 -4.33 1.17
C TRP A 378 24.85 -4.89 -0.02
N GLU A 379 25.13 -4.07 -1.03
CA GLU A 379 25.92 -4.49 -2.20
C GLU A 379 27.31 -4.98 -1.78
N ASP A 380 28.00 -4.24 -0.91
CA ASP A 380 29.28 -4.63 -0.33
C ASP A 380 29.20 -5.92 0.49
N CYS A 381 28.07 -6.17 1.17
CA CYS A 381 27.82 -7.38 1.94
C CYS A 381 27.72 -8.59 1.01
N ILE A 382 26.92 -8.50 -0.05
CA ILE A 382 26.79 -9.57 -1.05
C ILE A 382 28.13 -9.83 -1.74
N GLU A 383 28.85 -8.78 -2.16
CA GLU A 383 30.14 -8.92 -2.86
C GLU A 383 31.24 -9.52 -1.98
N ARG A 384 31.40 -9.04 -0.73
CA ARG A 384 32.36 -9.63 0.23
C ARG A 384 31.96 -11.04 0.60
N GLY A 385 30.66 -11.28 0.80
CA GLY A 385 30.12 -12.60 1.06
C GLY A 385 30.51 -13.59 -0.03
N HIS A 386 30.35 -13.21 -1.30
CA HIS A 386 30.73 -14.06 -2.43
C HIS A 386 32.22 -14.41 -2.42
N ARG A 387 33.10 -13.43 -2.20
CA ARG A 387 34.56 -13.66 -2.18
C ARG A 387 34.97 -14.67 -1.11
N ASP A 388 34.42 -14.53 0.09
CA ASP A 388 34.91 -15.27 1.24
C ASP A 388 34.15 -16.58 1.48
N PHE A 389 32.94 -16.72 0.91
CA PHE A 389 32.20 -17.99 0.91
C PHE A 389 33.02 -19.14 0.29
N TRP A 390 33.87 -18.82 -0.67
CA TRP A 390 34.77 -19.81 -1.28
C TRP A 390 36.01 -20.10 -0.43
N GLN A 391 36.44 -19.14 0.39
CA GLN A 391 37.62 -19.23 1.26
C GLN A 391 37.30 -19.78 2.65
N LEU A 392 36.06 -20.24 2.89
CA LEU A 392 35.64 -20.88 4.12
C LEU A 392 36.53 -22.09 4.44
N ASN A 393 37.43 -21.90 5.40
CA ASN A 393 38.33 -22.91 5.95
C ASN A 393 37.86 -23.34 7.34
N TYR A 394 38.19 -24.56 7.73
CA TYR A 394 38.01 -25.02 9.11
C TYR A 394 38.84 -24.14 10.06
N ALA A 395 38.20 -23.57 11.08
CA ALA A 395 38.87 -22.94 12.22
C ALA A 395 38.30 -23.53 13.52
N GLU A 396 39.16 -23.75 14.53
CA GLU A 396 38.85 -24.46 15.78
C GLU A 396 38.64 -23.51 16.98
N GLY A 397 37.61 -23.78 17.81
CA GLY A 397 37.41 -23.28 19.18
C GLY A 397 36.24 -22.36 19.63
N THR A 398 35.27 -21.90 18.83
CA THR A 398 34.29 -20.84 19.21
C THR A 398 32.84 -21.06 18.71
N PRO A 399 31.79 -20.50 19.37
CA PRO A 399 30.38 -20.63 18.94
C PRO A 399 30.07 -20.08 17.54
N GLN A 400 30.84 -19.09 17.08
CA GLN A 400 30.79 -18.55 15.72
C GLN A 400 31.24 -19.60 14.68
N GLU A 401 31.96 -20.64 15.11
CA GLU A 401 32.39 -21.75 14.26
C GLU A 401 31.33 -22.85 14.11
N LEU A 402 30.37 -23.00 15.03
CA LEU A 402 29.29 -23.99 14.84
C LEU A 402 28.42 -23.59 13.63
N GLY A 403 28.06 -22.31 13.52
CA GLY A 403 27.38 -21.79 12.33
C GLY A 403 28.27 -21.86 11.08
N THR A 404 29.58 -21.70 11.22
CA THR A 404 30.52 -21.88 10.10
C THR A 404 30.59 -23.36 9.66
N MET A 405 30.57 -24.30 10.60
CA MET A 405 30.51 -25.74 10.35
C MET A 405 29.24 -26.13 9.63
N ASP A 406 28.08 -25.65 10.08
CA ASP A 406 26.80 -25.91 9.40
C ASP A 406 26.84 -25.44 7.94
N THR A 407 27.36 -24.23 7.69
CA THR A 407 27.52 -23.72 6.31
C THR A 407 28.47 -24.62 5.49
N ILE A 408 29.58 -25.06 6.07
CA ILE A 408 30.53 -25.97 5.40
C ILE A 408 29.85 -27.31 5.08
N ILE A 409 29.07 -27.86 6.00
CA ILE A 409 28.33 -29.12 5.83
C ILE A 409 27.29 -28.97 4.73
N ASP A 410 26.50 -27.90 4.74
CA ASP A 410 25.46 -27.67 3.74
C ASP A 410 26.05 -27.40 2.34
N LYS A 411 27.15 -26.65 2.29
CA LYS A 411 27.95 -26.46 1.07
C LYS A 411 28.47 -27.82 0.55
N ALA A 412 29.04 -28.65 1.41
CA ALA A 412 29.53 -29.98 1.01
C ALA A 412 28.38 -30.88 0.52
N SER A 413 27.21 -30.82 1.15
CA SER A 413 26.01 -31.57 0.76
C SER A 413 25.54 -31.22 -0.65
N VAL A 414 25.51 -29.93 -1.00
CA VAL A 414 25.14 -29.51 -2.36
C VAL A 414 26.24 -29.87 -3.36
N LEU A 415 27.53 -29.69 -3.04
CA LEU A 415 28.63 -30.11 -3.92
C LEU A 415 28.61 -31.62 -4.20
N PHE A 416 28.28 -32.45 -3.21
CA PHE A 416 28.13 -33.89 -3.38
C PHE A 416 27.00 -34.25 -4.36
N LYS A 417 25.88 -33.53 -4.31
CA LYS A 417 24.77 -33.69 -5.27
C LYS A 417 25.20 -33.29 -6.69
N VAL A 418 25.96 -32.21 -6.84
CA VAL A 418 26.52 -31.78 -8.13
C VAL A 418 27.45 -32.86 -8.69
N GLU A 419 28.38 -33.33 -7.87
CA GLU A 419 29.35 -34.36 -8.25
C GLU A 419 28.68 -35.64 -8.74
N ALA A 420 27.65 -36.13 -8.02
CA ALA A 420 26.88 -37.29 -8.44
C ALA A 420 26.25 -37.11 -9.83
N ARG A 421 25.81 -35.89 -10.17
CA ARG A 421 25.24 -35.57 -11.49
C ARG A 421 26.33 -35.44 -12.57
N VAL A 422 27.49 -34.86 -12.24
CA VAL A 422 28.66 -34.80 -13.12
C VAL A 422 29.09 -36.21 -13.52
N ARG A 423 29.22 -37.11 -12.54
CA ARG A 423 29.63 -38.51 -12.75
C ARG A 423 28.67 -39.29 -13.64
N ASN A 424 27.38 -38.97 -13.58
CA ASN A 424 26.36 -39.61 -14.41
C ASN A 424 26.17 -38.92 -15.77
N GLY A 425 27.01 -37.94 -16.13
CA GLY A 425 26.91 -37.18 -17.38
C GLY A 425 25.70 -36.25 -17.47
N ALA A 426 24.98 -36.07 -16.35
CA ALA A 426 23.78 -35.22 -16.27
C ALA A 426 24.10 -33.75 -15.96
N TRP A 427 25.37 -33.43 -15.66
CA TRP A 427 25.83 -32.09 -15.33
C TRP A 427 27.06 -31.72 -16.16
N LYS A 428 26.96 -30.60 -16.88
CA LYS A 428 27.97 -30.09 -17.82
C LYS A 428 28.70 -28.89 -17.23
N LEU A 429 29.75 -28.44 -17.92
CA LEU A 429 30.50 -27.23 -17.55
C LEU A 429 29.57 -26.00 -17.45
N ASN A 430 28.63 -25.85 -18.38
CA ASN A 430 27.65 -24.75 -18.35
C ASN A 430 26.79 -24.78 -17.08
N ASP A 431 26.40 -25.96 -16.59
CA ASP A 431 25.61 -26.07 -15.35
C ASP A 431 26.45 -25.65 -14.14
N THR A 432 27.75 -25.92 -14.17
CA THR A 432 28.71 -25.44 -13.14
C THR A 432 28.85 -23.94 -13.15
N ARG A 433 28.87 -23.31 -14.34
CA ARG A 433 28.82 -21.86 -14.49
C ARG A 433 27.56 -21.29 -13.86
N SER A 434 26.40 -21.87 -14.18
CA SER A 434 25.11 -21.42 -13.65
C SER A 434 25.02 -21.58 -12.13
N LEU A 435 25.57 -22.66 -11.56
CA LEU A 435 25.65 -22.83 -10.11
C LEU A 435 26.53 -21.76 -9.46
N TRP A 436 27.66 -21.41 -10.07
CA TRP A 436 28.53 -20.34 -9.55
C TRP A 436 27.85 -18.98 -9.64
N GLN A 437 27.14 -18.70 -10.72
CA GLN A 437 26.35 -17.48 -10.88
C GLN A 437 25.21 -17.37 -9.86
N ALA A 438 24.78 -18.47 -9.22
CA ALA A 438 23.71 -18.43 -8.22
C ALA A 438 24.06 -17.62 -6.95
N ILE A 439 25.34 -17.36 -6.71
CA ILE A 439 25.83 -16.71 -5.50
C ILE A 439 26.55 -15.39 -5.80
N THR A 440 26.48 -14.88 -7.04
CA THR A 440 27.09 -13.60 -7.41
C THR A 440 26.31 -12.89 -8.51
N THR A 441 26.29 -11.56 -8.44
CA THR A 441 25.79 -10.67 -9.48
C THR A 441 26.81 -10.39 -10.58
N ASN A 442 28.08 -10.74 -10.36
CA ASN A 442 29.19 -10.46 -11.27
C ASN A 442 29.45 -11.61 -12.26
N THR A 443 30.03 -11.30 -13.42
CA THR A 443 30.49 -12.33 -14.36
C THR A 443 31.59 -13.18 -13.74
N VAL A 444 31.32 -14.48 -13.61
CA VAL A 444 32.27 -15.44 -13.04
C VAL A 444 33.44 -15.68 -14.02
N PRO A 445 34.71 -15.60 -13.57
CA PRO A 445 35.86 -15.94 -14.41
C PRO A 445 35.80 -17.40 -14.91
N GLU A 446 35.96 -17.61 -16.23
CA GLU A 446 35.90 -18.96 -16.84
C GLU A 446 36.92 -19.95 -16.27
N GLU A 447 38.09 -19.45 -15.87
CA GLU A 447 39.14 -20.27 -15.24
C GLU A 447 38.67 -20.89 -13.91
N GLN A 448 37.90 -20.14 -13.11
CA GLN A 448 37.34 -20.63 -11.84
C GLN A 448 36.24 -21.66 -12.06
N VAL A 449 35.39 -21.44 -13.07
CA VAL A 449 34.33 -22.38 -13.46
C VAL A 449 34.94 -23.70 -13.93
N SER A 450 35.96 -23.63 -14.78
CA SER A 450 36.65 -24.79 -15.31
C SER A 450 37.40 -25.54 -14.20
N TRP A 451 38.08 -24.81 -13.31
CA TRP A 451 38.74 -25.42 -12.15
C TRP A 451 37.75 -26.14 -11.23
N LEU A 452 36.61 -25.52 -10.86
CA LEU A 452 35.60 -26.18 -10.03
C LEU A 452 35.03 -27.41 -10.74
N HIS A 453 34.73 -27.31 -12.03
CA HIS A 453 34.23 -28.44 -12.80
C HIS A 453 35.23 -29.60 -12.85
N SER A 454 36.51 -29.30 -13.04
CA SER A 454 37.59 -30.29 -12.97
C SER A 454 37.75 -30.89 -11.58
N LEU A 455 37.61 -30.10 -10.52
CA LEU A 455 37.65 -30.57 -9.14
C LEU A 455 36.50 -31.55 -8.86
N LEU A 456 35.29 -31.26 -9.36
CA LEU A 456 34.11 -32.12 -9.26
C LEU A 456 34.22 -33.41 -10.12
N LEU A 457 35.12 -33.44 -11.11
CA LEU A 457 35.42 -34.62 -11.92
C LEU A 457 36.47 -35.53 -11.28
N ASP A 458 37.38 -34.97 -10.48
CA ASP A 458 38.45 -35.74 -9.83
C ASP A 458 37.90 -36.54 -8.63
N ARG A 459 38.17 -37.85 -8.66
CA ARG A 459 37.67 -38.85 -7.71
C ARG A 459 38.21 -38.68 -6.29
N ASN A 460 39.32 -37.95 -6.11
CA ASN A 460 39.99 -37.77 -4.81
C ASN A 460 39.65 -36.43 -4.12
N SER A 461 39.00 -35.50 -4.81
CA SER A 461 38.81 -34.10 -4.36
C SER A 461 37.95 -33.93 -3.11
N LEU A 462 37.03 -34.86 -2.85
CA LEU A 462 36.19 -34.81 -1.65
C LEU A 462 36.92 -35.24 -0.37
N VAL A 463 38.06 -35.93 -0.49
CA VAL A 463 38.95 -36.15 0.67
C VAL A 463 39.52 -34.81 1.13
N LEU A 464 39.88 -33.93 0.19
CA LEU A 464 40.39 -32.58 0.48
C LEU A 464 39.32 -31.62 1.04
N LEU A 465 38.06 -31.73 0.59
CA LEU A 465 36.92 -31.00 1.18
C LEU A 465 36.54 -31.52 2.58
N LYS A 466 36.70 -32.82 2.85
CA LYS A 466 36.50 -33.43 4.19
C LYS A 466 37.60 -33.05 5.19
N GLU A 467 38.80 -32.74 4.72
CA GLU A 467 39.96 -32.39 5.54
C GLU A 467 40.19 -30.87 5.70
N GLY A 468 39.29 -30.03 5.16
CA GLY A 468 39.35 -28.58 5.36
C GLY A 468 40.53 -27.85 4.70
N GLN A 469 41.23 -28.48 3.74
CA GLN A 469 42.48 -27.97 3.16
C GLN A 469 42.30 -27.18 1.85
N LEU A 470 41.22 -26.41 1.70
CA LEU A 470 41.00 -25.62 0.49
C LEU A 470 41.62 -24.22 0.61
N HIS A 471 42.95 -24.16 0.49
CA HIS A 471 43.65 -22.90 0.27
C HIS A 471 43.42 -22.40 -1.16
N ILE A 472 42.58 -21.38 -1.30
CA ILE A 472 42.54 -20.54 -2.48
C ILE A 472 43.67 -19.52 -2.32
N ASP A 473 44.88 -19.90 -2.74
CA ASP A 473 45.92 -18.90 -2.95
C ASP A 473 45.45 -17.98 -4.08
N THR A 474 45.45 -16.68 -3.77
CA THR A 474 45.21 -15.63 -4.74
C THR A 474 46.15 -15.87 -5.90
N VAL A 475 45.63 -16.10 -7.12
CA VAL A 475 46.48 -16.13 -8.32
C VAL A 475 47.12 -14.75 -8.41
N HIS A 476 48.40 -14.69 -8.02
CA HIS A 476 49.21 -13.50 -8.11
C HIS A 476 49.15 -12.98 -9.55
N GLN A 477 48.74 -11.71 -9.70
CA GLN A 477 49.12 -10.92 -10.85
C GLN A 477 50.62 -11.13 -11.10
N THR A 478 50.95 -11.61 -12.30
CA THR A 478 52.32 -11.83 -12.73
C THR A 478 53.00 -10.48 -12.90
N ALA A 479 53.62 -9.96 -11.83
CA ALA A 479 54.64 -8.94 -11.93
C ALA A 479 55.96 -9.64 -12.31
N VAL A 480 56.39 -9.42 -13.55
CA VAL A 480 57.69 -9.80 -14.06
C VAL A 480 58.77 -9.07 -13.27
N GLY A 481 59.66 -9.79 -12.57
CA GLY A 481 60.89 -9.18 -12.04
C GLY A 481 61.48 -9.84 -10.79
N SER A 482 62.35 -10.83 -11.02
CA SER A 482 63.54 -11.18 -10.22
C SER A 482 63.47 -11.10 -8.68
N GLN A 483 63.41 -12.26 -8.00
CA GLN A 483 64.51 -12.85 -7.23
C GLN A 483 63.99 -13.99 -6.33
N THR A 484 64.75 -15.07 -6.30
CA THR A 484 64.51 -16.35 -5.64
C THR A 484 64.44 -16.27 -4.12
N LYS A 485 63.49 -17.00 -3.51
CA LYS A 485 63.77 -17.84 -2.32
C LYS A 485 62.95 -19.14 -2.41
N ASN A 486 63.67 -20.25 -2.34
CA ASN A 486 63.14 -21.62 -2.31
C ASN A 486 62.32 -21.86 -1.05
N LEU A 487 61.19 -22.55 -1.18
CA LEU A 487 60.53 -23.27 -0.08
C LEU A 487 60.52 -24.76 -0.45
N ILE A 488 61.21 -25.54 0.38
CA ILE A 488 61.34 -26.99 0.29
C ILE A 488 60.01 -27.62 0.71
N VAL A 489 59.34 -28.32 -0.20
CA VAL A 489 58.22 -29.20 0.14
C VAL A 489 58.79 -30.56 0.53
N GLY A 490 58.71 -30.88 1.82
CA GLY A 490 59.02 -32.21 2.34
C GLY A 490 57.93 -33.22 1.96
N ASN A 491 58.29 -34.21 1.14
CA ASN A 491 57.50 -35.42 0.91
C ASN A 491 57.43 -36.24 2.21
N ASN A 492 56.25 -36.40 2.80
CA ASN A 492 56.01 -37.48 3.75
C ASN A 492 55.24 -38.61 3.06
N LYS A 493 55.99 -39.66 2.68
CA LYS A 493 55.44 -40.99 2.41
C LYS A 493 55.18 -41.67 3.75
N GLY A 494 53.92 -41.81 4.14
CA GLY A 494 53.49 -42.73 5.17
C GLY A 494 52.61 -43.82 4.53
N GLU A 495 53.16 -45.02 4.37
CA GLU A 495 52.41 -46.21 3.99
C GLU A 495 51.45 -46.59 5.12
N ILE A 496 50.17 -46.81 4.80
CA ILE A 496 49.23 -47.50 5.70
C ILE A 496 48.99 -48.90 5.13
N ASN A 497 49.45 -49.90 5.85
CA ASN A 497 49.18 -51.32 5.60
C ASN A 497 47.68 -51.60 5.75
N VAL A 498 47.05 -52.05 4.67
CA VAL A 498 45.68 -52.60 4.68
C VAL A 498 45.80 -54.11 4.74
N SER A 499 45.59 -54.72 5.91
CA SER A 499 45.26 -56.14 6.00
C SER A 499 43.77 -56.32 5.67
N SER A 500 43.53 -56.92 4.50
CA SER A 500 42.20 -57.32 4.03
C SER A 500 41.83 -58.74 4.51
N PRO A 501 40.55 -59.17 4.37
CA PRO A 501 39.87 -60.08 5.28
C PRO A 501 40.13 -61.57 5.01
N ARG A 502 39.99 -62.40 6.04
CA ARG A 502 39.87 -63.86 5.89
C ARG A 502 38.53 -64.19 5.23
N LYS A 503 38.62 -64.73 4.00
CA LYS A 503 37.60 -65.57 3.37
C LYS A 503 37.66 -66.98 3.96
N ASP A 504 36.49 -67.60 3.96
CA ASP A 504 36.17 -68.95 4.42
C ASP A 504 37.14 -70.04 3.92
N GLU A 505 37.40 -71.04 4.78
CA GLU A 505 37.99 -72.33 4.40
C GLU A 505 36.91 -73.26 3.79
N PRO A 506 37.25 -74.09 2.80
CA PRO A 506 36.41 -75.18 2.34
C PRO A 506 36.69 -76.50 3.10
N ASN A 507 35.60 -77.20 3.44
CA ASN A 507 35.43 -78.63 3.79
C ASN A 507 36.64 -79.48 4.26
N ALA A 508 36.44 -80.09 5.44
CA ALA A 508 36.62 -81.52 5.67
C ALA A 508 35.39 -82.07 6.42
#